data_AF-A0A1G2KUJ3-F1
#
_entry.id   AF-A0A1G2KUJ3-F1
#
_cell.length_a   1.000
_cell.length_b   1.000
_cell.length_c   1.000
_cell.angle_alpha   90.00
_cell.angle_beta   90.00
_cell.angle_gamma   90.00
#
_symmetry.space_group_name_H-M   'P 1'
#
loop_
_entity.id
_entity.type
_entity.pdbx_description
1 polymer ?
#
loop_
_entity_poly.entity_id
_entity_poly.type
_entity_poly.pdbx_seq_one_letter_code
_entity_poly.pdbx_strand_id
1 'polypeptide(L)'
;MEEIATADAIVTMAHGLLKNGKPSRGDMVFAVVMRYLHERFPWKPLIPQEPVALAAPDIPFAAIAKPPKGNALGGSNMAWNSRTVAGFQAGVCRENGWKTVALIAAPWTQPRAKWELERYGLKVVVVPMPPFSKKLYGDANSIYWYCRGGSIRYLSVEGTRGRLHYLSYWFVPD
;
A
#
# COMPACT_ATOMS: atom_id res chain seq x y z
N MET A 1 -5.81 0.84 -16.26
CA MET A 1 -7.16 0.77 -15.65
C MET A 1 -7.87 -0.53 -15.99
N GLU A 2 -7.82 -1.01 -17.24
CA GLU A 2 -8.37 -2.32 -17.63
C GLU A 2 -7.76 -3.50 -16.83
N GLU A 3 -6.45 -3.45 -16.54
CA GLU A 3 -5.81 -4.48 -15.72
C GLU A 3 -6.32 -4.54 -14.27
N ILE A 4 -6.84 -3.44 -13.71
CA ILE A 4 -7.43 -3.45 -12.37
C ILE A 4 -8.78 -4.17 -12.40
N ALA A 5 -9.49 -4.11 -13.54
CA ALA A 5 -10.74 -4.84 -13.71
C ALA A 5 -10.54 -6.36 -13.70
N THR A 6 -9.33 -6.86 -14.00
CA THR A 6 -9.01 -8.30 -13.99
C THR A 6 -8.59 -8.82 -12.62
N ALA A 7 -8.38 -7.95 -11.62
CA ALA A 7 -8.07 -8.37 -10.26
C ALA A 7 -9.31 -8.92 -9.55
N ASP A 8 -9.15 -9.97 -8.76
CA ASP A 8 -10.24 -10.57 -7.97
C ASP A 8 -10.58 -9.72 -6.74
N ALA A 9 -9.58 -9.08 -6.13
CA ALA A 9 -9.73 -8.22 -4.96
C ALA A 9 -8.84 -6.97 -5.02
N ILE A 10 -9.15 -5.97 -4.20
CA ILE A 10 -8.32 -4.76 -4.02
C ILE A 10 -7.76 -4.74 -2.61
N VAL A 11 -6.45 -4.55 -2.48
CA VAL A 11 -5.71 -4.57 -1.22
C VAL A 11 -4.95 -3.26 -1.03
N THR A 12 -4.69 -2.88 0.23
CA THR A 12 -3.86 -1.68 0.54
C THR A 12 -2.62 -2.04 1.33
N MET A 13 -1.55 -1.28 1.13
CA MET A 13 -0.38 -1.20 2.02
C MET A 13 -0.19 0.23 2.52
N ALA A 14 -0.64 0.47 3.76
CA ALA A 14 -0.78 1.73 4.48
C ALA A 14 0.48 2.15 5.27
N HIS A 15 0.53 3.40 5.72
CA HIS A 15 1.66 3.95 6.50
C HIS A 15 1.54 3.75 8.02
N GLY A 16 0.38 3.29 8.50
CA GLY A 16 0.09 3.11 9.92
C GLY A 16 -0.60 4.32 10.53
N LEU A 17 -1.20 4.15 11.71
CA LEU A 17 -1.87 5.24 12.43
C LEU A 17 -0.86 6.23 13.02
N LEU A 18 -1.25 7.50 13.06
CA LEU A 18 -0.58 8.52 13.85
C LEU A 18 -0.63 8.17 15.35
N LYS A 19 0.23 8.79 16.16
CA LYS A 19 0.25 8.59 17.63
C LYS A 19 -1.10 8.83 18.31
N ASN A 20 -1.95 9.69 17.73
CA ASN A 20 -3.28 9.99 18.23
C ASN A 20 -4.37 9.01 17.72
N GLY A 21 -3.98 7.93 17.04
CA GLY A 21 -4.88 6.89 16.54
C GLY A 21 -5.63 7.26 15.27
N LYS A 22 -5.38 8.44 14.69
CA LYS A 22 -5.98 8.85 13.43
C LYS A 22 -5.18 8.34 12.22
N PRO A 23 -5.82 8.14 11.06
CA PRO A 23 -5.12 7.90 9.81
C PRO A 23 -4.14 9.03 9.48
N SER A 24 -3.01 8.69 8.85
CA SER A 24 -2.09 9.69 8.28
C SER A 24 -2.64 10.29 6.98
N ARG A 25 -2.03 11.39 6.51
CA ARG A 25 -2.34 11.95 5.18
C ARG A 25 -2.19 10.93 4.07
N GLY A 26 -1.17 10.06 4.15
CA GLY A 26 -0.98 8.98 3.17
C GLY A 26 -2.16 8.01 3.15
N ASP A 27 -2.71 7.67 4.32
CA ASP A 27 -3.87 6.78 4.42
C ASP A 27 -5.13 7.44 3.87
N MET A 28 -5.27 8.76 4.01
CA MET A 28 -6.34 9.53 3.36
C MET A 28 -6.24 9.46 1.82
N VAL A 29 -5.03 9.51 1.25
CA VAL A 29 -4.83 9.33 -0.20
C VAL A 29 -5.23 7.93 -0.64
N PHE A 30 -4.84 6.90 0.12
CA PHE A 30 -5.24 5.53 -0.17
C PHE A 30 -6.75 5.34 -0.08
N ALA A 31 -7.40 5.97 0.91
CA ALA A 31 -8.85 5.98 1.04
C ALA A 31 -9.56 6.63 -0.14
N VAL A 32 -9.06 7.77 -0.64
CA VAL A 32 -9.63 8.42 -1.85
C VAL A 32 -9.51 7.50 -3.07
N VAL A 33 -8.35 6.88 -3.29
CA VAL A 33 -8.17 5.93 -4.40
C VAL A 33 -9.05 4.70 -4.23
N MET A 34 -9.21 4.20 -3.00
CA MET A 34 -10.08 3.06 -2.70
C MET A 34 -11.56 3.39 -2.93
N ARG A 35 -12.04 4.59 -2.54
CA ARG A 35 -13.40 5.08 -2.85
C ARG A 35 -13.65 5.08 -4.35
N TYR A 36 -12.73 5.68 -5.11
CA TYR A 36 -12.82 5.72 -6.56
C TYR A 36 -12.90 4.32 -7.19
N LEU A 37 -12.11 3.37 -6.71
CA LEU A 37 -12.16 2.00 -7.20
C LEU A 37 -13.44 1.25 -6.76
N HIS A 38 -13.96 1.54 -5.57
CA HIS A 38 -15.23 0.98 -5.10
C HIS A 38 -16.41 1.48 -5.95
N GLU A 39 -16.47 2.77 -6.23
CA GLU A 39 -17.49 3.36 -7.12
C GLU A 39 -17.41 2.77 -8.53
N ARG A 40 -16.18 2.54 -9.03
CA ARG A 40 -15.96 2.01 -10.38
C ARG A 40 -16.22 0.50 -10.49
N PHE A 41 -15.90 -0.25 -9.45
CA PHE A 41 -15.97 -1.72 -9.39
C PHE A 41 -16.64 -2.18 -8.09
N PRO A 42 -17.93 -1.88 -7.88
CA PRO A 42 -18.60 -2.09 -6.59
C PRO A 42 -18.70 -3.55 -6.16
N TRP A 43 -18.57 -4.49 -7.10
CA TRP A 43 -18.57 -5.93 -6.83
C TRP A 43 -17.22 -6.48 -6.36
N LYS A 44 -16.13 -5.69 -6.44
CA LYS A 44 -14.81 -6.18 -6.04
C LYS A 44 -14.62 -6.11 -4.53
N PRO A 45 -14.25 -7.21 -3.86
CA PRO A 45 -13.93 -7.20 -2.44
C PRO A 45 -12.73 -6.31 -2.15
N LEU A 46 -12.86 -5.53 -1.07
CA LEU A 46 -11.85 -4.60 -0.59
C LEU A 46 -11.27 -5.12 0.72
N ILE A 47 -9.95 -5.23 0.80
CA ILE A 47 -9.22 -5.74 1.97
C ILE A 47 -8.19 -4.70 2.44
N PRO A 48 -8.63 -3.58 3.03
CA PRO A 48 -7.72 -2.54 3.50
C PRO A 48 -6.95 -2.96 4.76
N GLN A 49 -5.89 -2.22 5.05
CA GLN A 49 -5.36 -2.10 6.41
C GLN A 49 -6.22 -1.14 7.22
N GLU A 50 -6.24 -1.34 8.54
CA GLU A 50 -7.02 -0.53 9.48
C GLU A 50 -6.91 1.00 9.30
N PRO A 51 -5.73 1.61 9.07
CA PRO A 51 -5.65 3.06 8.84
C PRO A 51 -6.48 3.54 7.64
N VAL A 52 -6.52 2.76 6.56
CA VAL A 52 -7.29 3.11 5.35
C VAL A 52 -8.78 2.88 5.59
N ALA A 53 -9.13 1.81 6.31
CA ALA A 53 -10.52 1.54 6.69
C ALA A 53 -11.09 2.67 7.58
N LEU A 54 -10.30 3.18 8.52
CA LEU A 54 -10.68 4.33 9.36
C LEU A 54 -10.79 5.64 8.58
N ALA A 55 -10.03 5.80 7.49
CA ALA A 55 -10.14 6.94 6.58
C ALA A 55 -11.31 6.83 5.58
N ALA A 56 -11.89 5.63 5.43
CA ALA A 56 -13.03 5.35 4.57
C ALA A 56 -14.13 4.53 5.28
N PRO A 57 -14.73 5.06 6.37
CA PRO A 57 -15.65 4.31 7.23
C PRO A 57 -16.98 3.95 6.54
N ASP A 58 -17.30 4.61 5.44
CA ASP A 58 -18.52 4.44 4.65
C ASP A 58 -18.42 3.32 3.61
N ILE A 59 -17.23 2.78 3.35
CA ILE A 59 -17.05 1.70 2.37
C ILE A 59 -17.24 0.33 3.05
N PRO A 60 -18.02 -0.60 2.46
CA PRO A 60 -18.07 -1.97 2.92
C PRO A 60 -16.77 -2.72 2.59
N PHE A 61 -16.14 -3.31 3.61
CA PHE A 61 -14.90 -4.07 3.46
C PHE A 61 -15.13 -5.57 3.66
N ALA A 62 -14.50 -6.40 2.83
CA ALA A 62 -14.58 -7.86 2.94
C ALA A 62 -13.82 -8.37 4.17
N ALA A 63 -12.69 -7.74 4.47
CA ALA A 63 -11.90 -7.97 5.69
C ALA A 63 -11.00 -6.76 5.95
N ILE A 64 -10.53 -6.60 7.19
CA ILE A 64 -9.63 -5.48 7.57
C ILE A 64 -8.39 -6.06 8.23
N ALA A 65 -7.21 -5.76 7.69
CA ALA A 65 -5.94 -6.13 8.29
C ALA A 65 -5.65 -5.21 9.50
N LYS A 66 -5.86 -5.74 10.71
CA LYS A 66 -5.67 -5.03 11.98
C LYS A 66 -4.32 -5.33 12.62
N PRO A 67 -3.66 -4.34 13.25
CA PRO A 67 -2.42 -4.56 13.97
C PRO A 67 -2.55 -5.64 15.05
N PRO A 68 -1.46 -6.37 15.36
CA PRO A 68 -1.47 -7.34 16.44
C PRO A 68 -1.79 -6.64 17.75
N LYS A 69 -2.58 -7.30 18.63
CA LYS A 69 -2.87 -6.78 19.97
C LYS A 69 -1.56 -6.42 20.68
N GLY A 70 -1.44 -5.16 21.13
CA GLY A 70 -0.26 -4.64 21.82
C GLY A 70 0.68 -3.77 20.97
N ASN A 71 0.56 -3.74 19.63
CA ASN A 71 1.22 -2.75 18.80
C ASN A 71 0.40 -1.45 18.81
N ALA A 72 0.45 -0.75 19.94
CA ALA A 72 -0.24 0.51 20.16
C ALA A 72 0.28 1.60 19.22
N LEU A 73 -0.65 2.39 18.68
CA LEU A 73 -0.52 3.81 18.33
C LEU A 73 0.92 4.29 18.02
N GLY A 74 1.25 4.38 16.73
CA GLY A 74 2.54 4.90 16.26
C GLY A 74 3.69 3.88 16.21
N GLY A 75 3.45 2.62 16.57
CA GLY A 75 4.43 1.52 16.51
C GLY A 75 4.30 0.63 15.27
N SER A 76 4.23 1.20 14.06
CA SER A 76 4.28 0.39 12.84
C SER A 76 5.71 -0.08 12.58
N ASN A 77 6.05 -1.29 13.00
CA ASN A 77 7.34 -1.88 12.63
C ASN A 77 7.31 -2.35 11.15
N MET A 78 8.47 -2.37 10.48
CA MET A 78 8.58 -2.80 9.09
C MET A 78 7.99 -4.21 8.84
N ALA A 79 8.04 -5.09 9.84
CA ALA A 79 7.52 -6.45 9.71
C ALA A 79 5.98 -6.47 9.63
N TRP A 80 5.32 -5.64 10.44
CA TRP A 80 3.87 -5.48 10.47
C TRP A 80 3.35 -4.94 9.14
N ASN A 81 3.95 -3.86 8.64
CA ASN A 81 3.40 -3.16 7.47
C ASN A 81 3.49 -3.98 6.17
N SER A 82 4.36 -5.00 6.06
CA SER A 82 4.51 -5.80 4.83
C SER A 82 4.11 -7.23 5.06
N ARG A 83 4.95 -8.02 5.75
CA ARG A 83 4.80 -9.47 5.77
C ARG A 83 3.52 -9.88 6.46
N THR A 84 3.19 -9.27 7.60
CA THR A 84 1.99 -9.65 8.35
C THR A 84 0.72 -9.25 7.61
N VAL A 85 0.68 -8.04 7.05
CA VAL A 85 -0.46 -7.55 6.25
C VAL A 85 -0.62 -8.36 4.97
N ALA A 86 0.47 -8.60 4.23
CA ALA A 86 0.45 -9.42 3.02
C ALA A 86 0.00 -10.85 3.33
N GLY A 87 0.49 -11.44 4.43
CA GLY A 87 0.09 -12.76 4.88
C GLY A 87 -1.40 -12.84 5.24
N PHE A 88 -1.93 -11.82 5.94
CA PHE A 88 -3.36 -11.72 6.23
C PHE A 88 -4.19 -11.59 4.95
N GLN A 89 -3.85 -10.64 4.07
CA GLN A 89 -4.56 -10.43 2.81
C GLN A 89 -4.53 -11.67 1.92
N ALA A 90 -3.39 -12.34 1.84
CA ALA A 90 -3.25 -13.59 1.10
C ALA A 90 -4.04 -14.75 1.76
N GLY A 91 -4.15 -14.78 3.08
CA GLY A 91 -5.03 -15.71 3.80
C GLY A 91 -6.49 -15.55 3.38
N VAL A 92 -7.01 -14.32 3.46
CA VAL A 92 -8.37 -13.98 3.03
C VAL A 92 -8.58 -14.33 1.55
N CYS A 93 -7.63 -13.98 0.68
CA CYS A 93 -7.72 -14.30 -0.75
C CYS A 93 -7.77 -15.82 -0.98
N ARG A 94 -6.94 -16.59 -0.27
CA ARG A 94 -6.90 -18.06 -0.38
C ARG A 94 -8.22 -18.69 0.05
N GLU A 95 -8.80 -18.25 1.16
CA GLU A 95 -10.08 -18.75 1.66
C GLU A 95 -11.23 -18.51 0.67
N ASN A 96 -11.14 -17.46 -0.15
CA ASN A 96 -12.16 -17.10 -1.13
C ASN A 96 -11.79 -17.50 -2.57
N GLY A 97 -10.67 -18.19 -2.79
CA GLY A 97 -10.21 -18.58 -4.12
C GLY A 97 -9.73 -17.43 -5.03
N TRP A 98 -9.49 -16.24 -4.47
CA TRP A 98 -8.98 -15.06 -5.17
C TRP A 98 -7.47 -15.18 -5.41
N LYS A 99 -7.02 -14.97 -6.65
CA LYS A 99 -5.62 -15.19 -7.07
C LYS A 99 -4.93 -13.93 -7.55
N THR A 100 -5.67 -12.95 -8.06
CA THR A 100 -5.13 -11.68 -8.55
C THR A 100 -5.61 -10.53 -7.67
N VAL A 101 -4.70 -9.65 -7.25
CA VAL A 101 -5.04 -8.49 -6.41
C VAL A 101 -4.57 -7.19 -7.05
N ALA A 102 -5.38 -6.15 -6.91
CA ALA A 102 -5.00 -4.78 -7.22
C ALA A 102 -4.43 -4.11 -5.97
N LEU A 103 -3.16 -3.71 -6.02
CA LEU A 103 -2.42 -3.15 -4.89
C LEU A 103 -2.43 -1.64 -4.88
N ILE A 104 -3.05 -1.05 -3.85
CA ILE A 104 -2.93 0.37 -3.50
C ILE A 104 -1.82 0.52 -2.46
N ALA A 105 -0.71 1.14 -2.84
CA ALA A 105 0.40 1.39 -1.93
C ALA A 105 1.17 2.63 -2.40
N ALA A 106 1.81 3.36 -1.50
CA ALA A 106 2.67 4.47 -1.86
C ALA A 106 3.73 4.05 -2.91
N PRO A 107 4.06 4.89 -3.92
CA PRO A 107 4.92 4.49 -5.04
C PRO A 107 6.24 3.80 -4.65
N TRP A 108 6.93 4.27 -3.60
CA TRP A 108 8.19 3.70 -3.14
C TRP A 108 8.03 2.38 -2.37
N THR A 109 6.82 2.08 -1.93
CA THR A 109 6.46 0.86 -1.19
C THR A 109 5.92 -0.24 -2.11
N GLN A 110 5.40 0.13 -3.29
CA GLN A 110 4.80 -0.78 -4.25
C GLN A 110 5.69 -1.98 -4.60
N PRO A 111 7.00 -1.84 -4.88
CA PRO A 111 7.84 -2.99 -5.22
C PRO A 111 7.91 -4.03 -4.10
N ARG A 112 8.11 -3.58 -2.85
CA ARG A 112 8.20 -4.48 -1.69
C ARG A 112 6.85 -5.12 -1.37
N ALA A 113 5.78 -4.32 -1.36
CA ALA A 113 4.42 -4.79 -1.13
C ALA A 113 4.01 -5.85 -2.16
N LYS A 114 4.31 -5.59 -3.43
CA LYS A 114 4.12 -6.53 -4.54
C LYS A 114 4.88 -7.83 -4.27
N TRP A 115 6.18 -7.75 -4.01
CA TRP A 115 7.02 -8.92 -3.76
C TRP A 115 6.50 -9.79 -2.60
N GLU A 116 6.05 -9.19 -1.50
CA GLU A 116 5.53 -9.94 -0.35
C GLU A 116 4.21 -10.66 -0.70
N LEU A 117 3.29 -10.00 -1.40
CA LEU A 117 2.04 -10.61 -1.87
C LEU A 117 2.29 -11.73 -2.87
N GLU A 118 3.22 -11.53 -3.81
CA GLU A 118 3.62 -12.54 -4.79
C GLU A 118 4.29 -13.76 -4.14
N ARG A 119 5.09 -13.53 -3.09
CA ARG A 119 5.66 -14.62 -2.27
C ARG A 119 4.59 -15.49 -1.62
N TYR A 120 3.40 -14.95 -1.37
CA TYR A 120 2.24 -15.71 -0.86
C TYR A 120 1.37 -16.34 -1.96
N GLY A 121 1.78 -16.25 -3.23
CA GLY A 121 1.13 -16.91 -4.37
C GLY A 121 0.07 -16.06 -5.07
N LEU A 122 -0.02 -14.76 -4.79
CA LEU A 122 -0.93 -13.84 -5.47
C LEU A 122 -0.28 -13.23 -6.72
N LYS A 123 -1.05 -13.03 -7.79
CA LYS A 123 -0.66 -12.16 -8.90
C LYS A 123 -1.01 -10.71 -8.54
N VAL A 124 -0.07 -9.78 -8.69
CA VAL A 124 -0.29 -8.38 -8.26
C VAL A 124 -0.32 -7.42 -9.44
N VAL A 125 -1.46 -6.73 -9.59
CA VAL A 125 -1.62 -5.55 -10.45
C VAL A 125 -1.41 -4.32 -9.59
N VAL A 126 -0.44 -3.47 -9.94
CA VAL A 126 -0.15 -2.26 -9.17
C VAL A 126 -1.12 -1.16 -9.60
N VAL A 127 -1.82 -0.55 -8.64
CA VAL A 127 -2.65 0.62 -8.90
C VAL A 127 -1.72 1.83 -9.06
N PRO A 128 -1.79 2.59 -10.18
CA PRO A 128 -1.03 3.82 -10.33
C PRO A 128 -1.41 4.82 -9.24
N MET A 129 -0.42 5.32 -8.51
CA MET A 129 -0.61 6.27 -7.44
C MET A 129 -0.05 7.64 -7.81
N PRO A 130 -0.60 8.75 -7.28
CA PRO A 130 -0.02 10.07 -7.44
C PRO A 130 1.48 10.07 -7.10
N PRO A 131 2.32 10.82 -7.84
CA PRO A 131 3.75 10.89 -7.59
C PRO A 131 4.06 11.22 -6.13
N PHE A 132 5.18 10.69 -5.63
CA PHE A 132 5.59 10.99 -4.27
C PHE A 132 5.78 12.49 -4.08
N SER A 133 5.09 13.05 -3.10
CA SER A 133 5.48 14.31 -2.50
C SER A 133 5.33 14.20 -0.97
N LYS A 134 6.31 14.76 -0.24
CA LYS A 134 6.22 14.86 1.23
C LYS A 134 4.95 15.60 1.66
N LYS A 135 4.45 16.53 0.85
CA LYS A 135 3.21 17.27 1.12
C LYS A 135 1.97 16.36 1.05
N LEU A 136 1.98 15.37 0.17
CA LEU A 136 0.83 14.50 -0.10
C LEU A 136 0.80 13.25 0.80
N TYR A 137 1.96 12.64 1.06
CA TYR A 137 2.04 11.39 1.82
C TYR A 137 2.73 11.51 3.18
N GLY A 138 3.40 12.63 3.46
CA GLY A 138 4.18 12.81 4.66
C GLY A 138 3.40 13.49 5.78
N ASP A 139 3.48 12.90 6.97
CA ASP A 139 3.32 13.59 8.25
C ASP A 139 4.60 13.37 9.09
N ALA A 140 4.89 14.30 10.00
CA ALA A 140 5.82 14.00 11.08
C ALA A 140 5.20 12.84 11.88
N ASN A 141 5.93 11.72 12.01
CA ASN A 141 5.47 10.42 12.55
C ASN A 141 4.80 9.44 11.57
N SER A 142 4.66 9.75 10.27
CA SER A 142 4.33 8.71 9.28
C SER A 142 5.52 7.78 9.11
N ILE A 143 5.28 6.46 9.12
CA ILE A 143 6.36 5.49 9.01
C ILE A 143 6.74 5.34 7.55
N TYR A 144 7.90 5.90 7.24
CA TYR A 144 8.57 5.69 5.96
C TYR A 144 9.14 4.29 5.94
N TRP A 145 8.68 3.50 4.98
CA TRP A 145 9.34 2.29 4.54
C TRP A 145 10.75 2.62 4.04
N TYR A 146 11.74 2.56 4.92
CA TYR A 146 13.13 2.51 4.49
C TYR A 146 13.45 1.06 4.14
N CYS A 147 13.80 0.79 2.89
CA CYS A 147 14.48 -0.46 2.54
C CYS A 147 15.84 -0.49 3.24
N ARG A 148 15.91 -1.07 4.44
CA ARG A 148 17.17 -1.48 5.05
C ARG A 148 17.60 -2.78 4.38
N GLY A 149 18.67 -2.71 3.59
CA GLY A 149 19.30 -3.88 2.94
C GLY A 149 19.60 -3.73 1.44
N GLY A 150 19.31 -2.58 0.83
CA GLY A 150 19.69 -2.28 -0.55
C GLY A 150 19.30 -0.85 -0.83
N SER A 151 20.28 0.00 -1.08
CA SER A 151 20.13 1.45 -1.17
C SER A 151 19.03 1.89 -2.12
N ILE A 152 17.88 2.32 -1.58
CA ILE A 152 16.98 3.22 -2.31
C ILE A 152 17.54 4.63 -2.12
N ARG A 153 18.34 5.08 -3.09
CA ARG A 153 18.71 6.50 -3.21
C ARG A 153 17.51 7.24 -3.80
N TYR A 154 16.90 8.14 -3.03
CA TYR A 154 15.89 9.06 -3.53
C TYR A 154 16.61 10.26 -4.17
N LEU A 155 16.29 10.54 -5.43
CA LEU A 155 16.61 11.81 -6.08
C LEU A 155 15.47 12.79 -5.79
N SER A 156 15.72 13.86 -5.03
CA SER A 156 14.79 14.98 -4.96
C SER A 156 14.96 15.85 -6.20
N VAL A 157 13.87 16.17 -6.89
CA VAL A 157 13.88 17.22 -7.91
C VAL A 157 13.25 18.46 -7.29
N GLU A 158 14.09 19.44 -6.98
CA GLU A 158 13.70 20.84 -6.91
C GLU A 158 14.51 21.61 -7.97
N GLY A 159 13.82 22.40 -8.80
CA GLY A 159 14.42 23.55 -9.50
C GLY A 159 15.01 23.30 -10.89
N THR A 160 14.20 23.61 -11.90
CA THR A 160 14.56 24.33 -13.14
C THR A 160 15.99 24.17 -13.69
N ARG A 161 16.21 23.16 -14.53
CA ARG A 161 16.82 23.27 -15.87
C ARG A 161 16.95 21.88 -16.47
N GLY A 162 16.47 21.74 -17.71
CA GLY A 162 16.20 20.47 -18.35
C GLY A 162 17.39 19.51 -18.41
N ARG A 163 17.09 18.23 -18.13
CA ARG A 163 17.67 17.04 -18.75
C ARG A 163 16.84 15.82 -18.32
N LEU A 164 16.33 15.10 -19.31
CA LEU A 164 15.70 13.79 -19.12
C LEU A 164 16.79 12.76 -18.83
N HIS A 165 16.67 12.05 -17.71
CA HIS A 165 17.48 10.87 -17.45
C HIS A 165 16.54 9.68 -17.18
N TYR A 166 16.59 8.69 -18.08
CA TYR A 166 15.97 7.38 -17.88
C TYR A 166 16.73 6.64 -16.78
N LEU A 167 16.02 5.93 -15.91
CA LEU A 167 16.62 5.03 -14.93
C LEU A 167 16.00 3.63 -15.05
N SER A 168 16.80 2.70 -15.57
CA SER A 168 16.56 1.26 -15.58
C SER A 168 17.03 0.66 -14.25
N TYR A 169 16.29 -0.29 -13.70
CA TYR A 169 16.61 -0.95 -12.42
C TYR A 169 17.14 -2.37 -12.65
N TRP A 170 18.24 -2.71 -11.98
CA TRP A 170 18.73 -4.09 -11.85
C TRP A 170 18.58 -4.54 -10.40
N PHE A 171 18.02 -5.74 -10.22
CA PHE A 171 17.90 -6.42 -8.92
C PHE A 171 19.01 -7.47 -8.86
N VAL A 172 19.87 -7.42 -7.83
CA VAL A 172 20.78 -8.52 -7.49
C VAL A 172 20.21 -9.16 -6.22
N PRO A 173 19.69 -10.39 -6.28
CA PRO A 173 19.32 -11.14 -5.09
C PRO A 173 20.57 -11.66 -4.39
N ASP A 174 20.58 -11.61 -3.04
CA ASP A 174 21.45 -12.45 -2.21
C ASP A 174 20.98 -13.91 -2.26
#